data_AF-A0A4Y2I9C0-F1
#
_entry.id   AF-A0A4Y2I9C0-F1
#
_cell.length_a   1.000
_cell.length_b   1.000
_cell.length_c   1.000
_cell.angle_alpha   90.00
_cell.angle_beta   90.00
_cell.angle_gamma   90.00
#
_symmetry.space_group_name_H-M   'P 1'
#
loop_
_entity.id
_entity.type
_entity.pdbx_description
1 polymer ?
#
loop_
_entity_poly.entity_id
_entity_poly.type
_entity_poly.pdbx_seq_one_letter_code
_entity_poly.pdbx_strand_id
1 'polypeptide(L)'
;MRRLKSTYTLLSGESSPSRQEVASTSQNGSQRSLQQFSWPQILSPDSIPTISDTPDVSYFRANNVPGELSQQYNVQNVLEHQHNLLNYDIWKNDDASFAEPSMLDIASADSESCYGTTIQFDDETDHPDPLQPYPMVTTYGSVTIMLRHLVRIDLNPEGAVLVQNVPGESVAVISSTGNKSCIIHLNSRVYQDGQDVHLMTFQNRIAKICQRGIVFSSSTCSLAYLVDEAGTKSTADRFMDLRRDFSMDVFYGQQGQFDYSLERCYEMVAKTVHKSYQNGDDVWIIGGTQIKQDRYGNIEVSQDYRRRIITVLPTLGEMAVQTAMVSLNVGCYSKRYLTVQMDNKRITSGYCGLTVQNGSQKAGLDRNGKVVIF
;
A
#
# COMPACT_ATOMS: atom_id res chain seq x y z
N MET A 1 64.77 -1.18 -9.96
CA MET A 1 65.08 -2.43 -10.69
C MET A 1 65.82 -3.41 -9.77
N ARG A 2 65.65 -4.73 -9.93
CA ARG A 2 66.48 -5.87 -9.39
C ARG A 2 66.75 -5.88 -7.86
N ARG A 3 65.93 -6.52 -6.99
CA ARG A 3 65.74 -7.98 -6.75
C ARG A 3 67.06 -8.71 -6.37
N LEU A 4 67.24 -9.18 -5.12
CA LEU A 4 67.18 -10.57 -4.58
C LEU A 4 67.94 -10.57 -3.20
N LYS A 5 67.85 -11.48 -2.20
CA LYS A 5 67.01 -12.67 -1.89
C LYS A 5 67.05 -13.01 -0.36
N SER A 6 65.90 -13.42 0.19
CA SER A 6 65.63 -14.51 1.20
C SER A 6 66.75 -15.19 2.02
N THR A 7 66.48 -15.49 3.31
CA THR A 7 66.35 -16.88 3.86
C THR A 7 65.67 -16.85 5.26
N TYR A 8 64.79 -17.82 5.56
CA TYR A 8 64.17 -18.09 6.87
C TYR A 8 64.63 -19.45 7.40
N THR A 9 64.67 -19.63 8.74
CA THR A 9 64.66 -20.96 9.38
C THR A 9 63.79 -20.94 10.64
N LEU A 10 63.02 -22.02 10.84
CA LEU A 10 62.08 -22.25 11.94
C LEU A 10 62.79 -22.66 13.23
N LEU A 11 62.09 -22.53 14.37
CA LEU A 11 61.97 -23.63 15.34
C LEU A 11 60.74 -23.44 16.23
N SER A 12 59.96 -24.50 16.39
CA SER A 12 58.76 -24.59 17.23
C SER A 12 59.10 -25.06 18.64
N GLY A 13 58.40 -24.55 19.65
CA GLY A 13 58.43 -25.07 21.02
C GLY A 13 57.01 -25.30 21.53
N GLU A 14 56.67 -26.56 21.82
CA GLU A 14 55.41 -26.92 22.48
C GLU A 14 55.56 -26.78 24.00
N SER A 15 54.51 -26.27 24.67
CA SER A 15 54.31 -26.51 26.11
C SER A 15 52.82 -26.53 26.47
N SER A 16 52.32 -27.74 26.73
CA SER A 16 51.23 -27.98 27.68
C SER A 16 51.78 -27.86 29.12
N PRO A 17 51.02 -28.05 30.24
CA PRO A 17 49.62 -28.51 30.34
C PRO A 17 48.78 -27.87 31.48
N SER A 18 47.62 -28.49 31.75
CA SER A 18 46.95 -28.63 33.07
C SER A 18 46.06 -27.47 33.55
N ARG A 19 44.78 -27.76 33.84
CA ARG A 19 44.16 -27.94 35.19
C ARG A 19 43.78 -26.60 35.85
N GLN A 20 42.68 -26.46 36.58
CA GLN A 20 41.64 -27.41 37.02
C GLN A 20 40.29 -26.67 37.24
N GLU A 21 39.26 -27.44 37.60
CA GLU A 21 38.06 -27.14 38.42
C GLU A 21 37.98 -25.75 39.12
N VAL A 22 36.80 -25.19 39.45
CA VAL A 22 35.78 -25.76 40.37
C VAL A 22 34.42 -25.08 40.14
N ALA A 23 33.33 -25.82 40.35
CA ALA A 23 31.94 -25.33 40.33
C ALA A 23 31.55 -24.56 41.60
N SER A 24 30.50 -23.72 41.57
CA SER A 24 29.39 -23.79 42.55
C SER A 24 28.33 -22.67 42.40
N THR A 25 27.07 -23.10 42.28
CA THR A 25 25.85 -22.55 42.91
C THR A 25 25.85 -21.14 43.54
N SER A 26 24.85 -20.32 43.17
CA SER A 26 23.57 -20.18 43.91
C SER A 26 22.71 -19.04 43.29
N GLN A 27 21.42 -19.31 43.03
CA GLN A 27 20.22 -18.82 43.74
C GLN A 27 19.79 -17.36 43.50
N ASN A 28 18.48 -17.21 43.24
CA ASN A 28 17.57 -16.10 43.60
C ASN A 28 17.99 -14.64 43.25
N GLY A 29 17.17 -13.82 42.60
CA GLY A 29 15.77 -13.95 42.19
C GLY A 29 15.12 -12.57 42.01
N SER A 30 13.80 -12.55 41.84
CA SER A 30 12.89 -11.38 41.85
C SER A 30 12.99 -10.31 40.72
N GLN A 31 11.92 -10.30 39.90
CA GLN A 31 11.14 -9.13 39.41
C GLN A 31 11.86 -8.07 38.52
N ARG A 32 11.35 -7.72 37.33
CA ARG A 32 10.03 -7.09 37.12
C ARG A 32 9.51 -7.16 35.66
N SER A 33 8.25 -7.59 35.56
CA SER A 33 7.17 -7.07 34.68
C SER A 33 7.47 -6.67 33.22
N LEU A 34 7.06 -7.55 32.28
CA LEU A 34 6.58 -7.15 30.96
C LEU A 34 5.05 -7.28 30.93
N GLN A 35 4.34 -6.19 30.66
CA GLN A 35 2.92 -6.26 30.30
C GLN A 35 2.80 -6.68 28.84
N GLN A 36 2.22 -7.86 28.60
CA GLN A 36 1.93 -8.37 27.26
C GLN A 36 0.41 -8.34 27.07
N PHE A 37 -0.07 -7.47 26.17
CA PHE A 37 -1.49 -7.44 25.81
C PHE A 37 -1.85 -8.70 25.03
N SER A 38 -2.58 -9.61 25.69
CA SER A 38 -3.17 -10.80 25.08
C SER A 38 -4.65 -10.55 24.80
N TRP A 39 -5.07 -10.74 23.56
CA TRP A 39 -6.48 -10.98 23.23
C TRP A 39 -6.82 -12.45 23.58
N PRO A 40 -8.05 -12.75 24.01
CA PRO A 40 -8.37 -14.04 24.63
C PRO A 40 -8.43 -15.18 23.62
N GLN A 41 -7.86 -16.33 23.99
CA GLN A 41 -8.17 -17.63 23.39
C GLN A 41 -9.23 -18.35 24.22
N ILE A 42 -10.15 -19.08 23.58
CA ILE A 42 -11.06 -20.05 24.22
C ILE A 42 -11.07 -21.35 23.40
N LEU A 43 -11.10 -22.50 24.11
CA LEU A 43 -11.01 -23.88 23.62
C LEU A 43 -11.86 -24.81 24.52
N SER A 44 -12.54 -25.88 24.08
CA SER A 44 -12.73 -26.36 22.70
C SER A 44 -14.21 -26.72 22.37
N PRO A 45 -14.78 -27.94 22.59
CA PRO A 45 -15.87 -28.41 21.73
C PRO A 45 -17.16 -28.88 22.44
N ASP A 46 -18.09 -29.38 21.64
CA ASP A 46 -19.31 -30.15 21.95
C ASP A 46 -20.50 -29.44 22.61
N SER A 47 -21.45 -29.04 21.77
CA SER A 47 -22.88 -29.38 21.92
C SER A 47 -23.64 -29.06 20.63
N ILE A 48 -24.32 -30.05 20.05
CA ILE A 48 -25.21 -29.87 18.89
C ILE A 48 -26.57 -29.36 19.37
N PRO A 49 -27.15 -28.35 18.72
CA PRO A 49 -28.58 -28.25 18.56
C PRO A 49 -28.96 -28.24 17.08
N THR A 50 -29.63 -29.30 16.63
CA THR A 50 -30.49 -29.24 15.44
C THR A 50 -31.69 -28.36 15.74
N ILE A 51 -31.93 -27.33 14.92
CA ILE A 51 -33.23 -26.97 14.33
C ILE A 51 -33.01 -25.90 13.26
N SER A 52 -33.89 -25.88 12.27
CA SER A 52 -33.90 -24.99 11.11
C SER A 52 -33.92 -23.50 11.46
N ASP A 53 -33.18 -22.70 10.72
CA ASP A 53 -33.74 -21.58 9.92
C ASP A 53 -32.75 -21.19 8.82
N THR A 54 -33.23 -20.99 7.60
CA THR A 54 -32.43 -20.63 6.43
C THR A 54 -32.35 -19.10 6.29
N PRO A 55 -31.16 -18.49 6.23
CA PRO A 55 -31.04 -17.11 5.78
C PRO A 55 -31.21 -17.05 4.25
N ASP A 56 -31.91 -16.03 3.75
CA ASP A 56 -32.09 -15.82 2.32
C ASP A 56 -30.74 -15.63 1.61
N VAL A 57 -30.46 -16.49 0.62
CA VAL A 57 -29.30 -16.37 -0.26
C VAL A 57 -29.80 -15.97 -1.64
N SER A 58 -29.76 -14.68 -1.96
CA SER A 58 -30.05 -14.17 -3.30
C SER A 58 -28.89 -14.52 -4.24
N TYR A 59 -29.13 -15.48 -5.13
CA TYR A 59 -28.20 -15.85 -6.20
C TYR A 59 -28.51 -15.06 -7.48
N PHE A 60 -27.83 -13.94 -7.69
CA PHE A 60 -27.88 -13.26 -8.99
C PHE A 60 -26.94 -13.94 -9.98
N ARG A 61 -27.51 -14.52 -11.04
CA ARG A 61 -26.78 -15.16 -12.13
C ARG A 61 -26.99 -14.37 -13.43
N ALA A 62 -26.00 -13.56 -13.79
CA ALA A 62 -26.02 -12.80 -15.03
C ALA A 62 -25.90 -13.74 -16.24
N ASN A 63 -27.02 -14.02 -16.89
CA ASN A 63 -27.07 -14.56 -18.25
C ASN A 63 -27.27 -13.40 -19.24
N ASN A 64 -26.79 -13.59 -20.48
CA ASN A 64 -26.89 -12.71 -21.66
C ASN A 64 -25.74 -11.68 -21.80
N VAL A 65 -24.74 -12.08 -22.58
CA VAL A 65 -23.78 -11.17 -23.24
C VAL A 65 -24.17 -11.08 -24.72
N PRO A 66 -24.58 -9.92 -25.24
CA PRO A 66 -24.71 -9.71 -26.69
C PRO A 66 -23.31 -9.65 -27.32
N GLY A 67 -23.13 -10.33 -28.45
CA GLY A 67 -21.87 -10.33 -29.19
C GLY A 67 -21.65 -9.07 -30.03
N GLU A 68 -20.40 -8.90 -30.45
CA GLU A 68 -19.88 -7.89 -31.38
C GLU A 68 -19.91 -6.41 -30.93
N LEU A 69 -18.70 -5.85 -30.72
CA LEU A 69 -18.31 -4.57 -31.33
C LEU A 69 -16.77 -4.46 -31.32
N SER A 70 -16.15 -4.74 -32.48
CA SER A 70 -14.70 -4.58 -32.66
C SER A 70 -14.41 -3.21 -33.30
N GLN A 71 -13.81 -2.28 -32.57
CA GLN A 71 -13.19 -1.08 -33.15
C GLN A 71 -11.82 -0.83 -32.52
N GLN A 72 -10.78 -0.90 -33.35
CA GLN A 72 -9.40 -0.58 -32.96
C GLN A 72 -9.25 0.92 -32.76
N TYR A 73 -8.98 1.35 -31.54
CA TYR A 73 -8.57 2.73 -31.24
C TYR A 73 -7.09 2.79 -30.87
N ASN A 74 -6.41 3.83 -31.37
CA ASN A 74 -4.97 3.95 -31.31
C ASN A 74 -4.52 4.39 -29.90
N VAL A 75 -3.96 3.45 -29.14
CA VAL A 75 -3.85 3.50 -27.66
C VAL A 75 -2.86 4.56 -27.15
N GLN A 76 -1.97 5.06 -28.00
CA GLN A 76 -0.80 5.85 -27.57
C GLN A 76 -1.14 7.25 -26.99
N ASN A 77 -2.30 7.81 -27.32
CA ASN A 77 -2.72 9.15 -26.85
C ASN A 77 -3.54 9.13 -25.54
N VAL A 78 -3.93 7.94 -25.03
CA VAL A 78 -4.93 7.86 -23.94
C VAL A 78 -4.30 7.82 -22.55
N LEU A 79 -3.05 7.34 -22.43
CA LEU A 79 -2.28 7.37 -21.18
C LEU A 79 -2.13 8.80 -20.63
N GLU A 80 -1.94 9.80 -21.50
CA GLU A 80 -1.79 11.21 -21.10
C GLU A 80 -3.04 11.78 -20.41
N HIS A 81 -4.24 11.26 -20.70
CA HIS A 81 -5.48 11.85 -20.17
C HIS A 81 -5.78 11.43 -18.73
N GLN A 82 -5.39 10.23 -18.30
CA GLN A 82 -5.51 9.83 -16.88
C GLN A 82 -4.37 10.38 -16.00
N HIS A 83 -3.17 10.60 -16.56
CA HIS A 83 -2.07 11.26 -15.85
C HIS A 83 -2.43 12.65 -15.30
N ASN A 84 -3.38 13.36 -15.93
CA ASN A 84 -3.73 14.73 -15.56
C ASN A 84 -4.56 14.89 -14.27
N LEU A 85 -5.12 13.81 -13.69
CA LEU A 85 -5.86 13.90 -12.42
C LEU A 85 -4.96 13.83 -11.17
N LEU A 86 -3.68 13.46 -11.31
CA LEU A 86 -2.69 13.43 -10.23
C LEU A 86 -1.44 14.30 -10.52
N ASN A 87 -1.39 14.96 -11.68
CA ASN A 87 -0.35 15.93 -12.08
C ASN A 87 -0.55 17.34 -11.49
N TYR A 88 -1.20 17.48 -10.33
CA TYR A 88 -1.12 18.74 -9.59
C TYR A 88 0.26 18.86 -8.93
N ASP A 89 0.97 19.93 -9.27
CA ASP A 89 2.26 20.35 -8.71
C ASP A 89 2.13 20.83 -7.24
N ILE A 90 1.62 19.96 -6.35
CA ILE A 90 1.50 20.21 -4.89
C ILE A 90 2.89 20.42 -4.22
N TRP A 91 3.97 20.25 -4.99
CA TRP A 91 5.37 20.32 -4.57
C TRP A 91 6.14 21.49 -5.19
N LYS A 92 5.47 22.44 -5.86
CA LYS A 92 6.06 23.76 -6.11
C LYS A 92 5.96 24.59 -4.83
N ASN A 93 7.07 25.24 -4.48
CA ASN A 93 7.22 26.01 -3.24
C ASN A 93 6.11 27.05 -3.09
N ASP A 94 5.58 27.20 -1.87
CA ASP A 94 5.16 28.52 -1.36
C ASP A 94 5.30 28.57 0.16
N ASP A 95 5.93 29.64 0.66
CA ASP A 95 5.99 30.02 2.07
C ASP A 95 4.63 30.64 2.50
N ALA A 96 3.55 29.88 2.35
CA ALA A 96 2.19 30.32 2.65
C ALA A 96 1.78 29.97 4.09
N SER A 97 1.68 30.99 4.95
CA SER A 97 1.03 30.89 6.26
C SER A 97 -0.44 30.48 6.10
N PHE A 98 -0.90 29.48 6.86
CA PHE A 98 -2.31 29.09 6.89
C PHE A 98 -3.21 30.24 7.33
N ALA A 99 -4.12 30.65 6.46
CA ALA A 99 -5.34 31.34 6.79
C ALA A 99 -6.52 30.41 6.44
N GLU A 100 -7.46 30.24 7.36
CA GLU A 100 -8.65 29.41 7.13
C GLU A 100 -9.62 30.11 6.15
N PRO A 101 -10.20 29.39 5.16
CA PRO A 101 -11.26 29.96 4.33
C PRO A 101 -12.58 29.99 5.10
N SER A 102 -13.09 31.20 5.34
CA SER A 102 -14.43 31.45 5.90
C SER A 102 -15.55 31.01 4.94
N MET A 103 -16.64 30.47 5.47
CA MET A 103 -17.88 30.25 4.73
C MET A 103 -18.38 31.54 4.07
N LEU A 104 -18.87 31.45 2.82
CA LEU A 104 -19.85 32.38 2.25
C LEU A 104 -20.68 31.70 1.15
N ASP A 105 -22.00 31.84 1.32
CA ASP A 105 -23.16 31.70 0.44
C ASP A 105 -22.98 31.33 -1.06
N ILE A 106 -23.79 30.37 -1.51
CA ILE A 106 -24.24 30.26 -2.90
C ILE A 106 -25.77 30.36 -2.93
N ALA A 107 -26.29 31.34 -3.66
CA ALA A 107 -27.71 31.63 -3.76
C ALA A 107 -28.45 30.71 -4.75
N SER A 108 -29.75 30.57 -4.52
CA SER A 108 -30.71 29.89 -5.39
C SER A 108 -30.94 30.63 -6.72
N ALA A 109 -31.09 29.87 -7.81
CA ALA A 109 -31.71 30.36 -9.04
C ALA A 109 -32.54 29.23 -9.69
N ASP A 110 -33.86 29.38 -9.69
CA ASP A 110 -34.80 28.50 -10.39
C ASP A 110 -34.89 28.83 -11.89
N SER A 111 -35.14 27.84 -12.76
CA SER A 111 -35.98 28.00 -13.96
C SER A 111 -36.32 26.68 -14.68
N GLU A 112 -37.58 26.28 -14.52
CA GLU A 112 -38.53 25.78 -15.55
C GLU A 112 -38.11 24.70 -16.59
N SER A 113 -38.50 23.47 -16.27
CA SER A 113 -39.29 22.51 -17.08
C SER A 113 -39.28 22.52 -18.62
N CYS A 114 -39.17 21.31 -19.19
CA CYS A 114 -39.92 20.89 -20.39
C CYS A 114 -40.54 19.50 -20.15
N TYR A 115 -41.78 19.28 -20.58
CA TYR A 115 -42.55 18.03 -20.40
C TYR A 115 -42.51 17.12 -21.64
N GLY A 116 -42.66 15.80 -21.43
CA GLY A 116 -42.85 14.78 -22.47
C GLY A 116 -41.66 13.82 -22.56
N THR A 117 -41.81 12.49 -22.51
CA THR A 117 -43.03 11.65 -22.54
C THR A 117 -42.80 10.38 -21.72
N THR A 118 -43.73 10.02 -20.84
CA THR A 118 -43.69 8.75 -20.10
C THR A 118 -44.01 7.60 -21.04
N ILE A 119 -43.03 6.75 -21.34
CA ILE A 119 -43.26 5.40 -21.87
C ILE A 119 -43.22 4.47 -20.66
N GLN A 120 -44.38 3.96 -20.25
CA GLN A 120 -44.42 2.91 -19.24
C GLN A 120 -44.01 1.59 -19.89
N PHE A 121 -42.87 1.06 -19.45
CA PHE A 121 -42.55 -0.34 -19.60
C PHE A 121 -42.91 -1.02 -18.27
N ASP A 122 -43.95 -1.85 -18.30
CA ASP A 122 -44.21 -2.81 -17.22
C ASP A 122 -43.14 -3.92 -17.33
N ASP A 123 -42.02 -3.74 -16.62
CA ASP A 123 -40.99 -4.77 -16.49
C ASP A 123 -40.67 -4.97 -15.01
N GLU A 124 -41.25 -6.02 -14.41
CA GLU A 124 -40.86 -6.55 -13.11
C GLU A 124 -39.50 -7.28 -13.22
N THR A 125 -38.46 -6.55 -13.65
CA THR A 125 -37.09 -7.00 -13.47
C THR A 125 -36.53 -6.40 -12.18
N ASP A 126 -35.91 -7.28 -11.37
CA ASP A 126 -35.33 -6.98 -10.06
C ASP A 126 -34.08 -6.10 -10.25
N HIS A 127 -34.30 -4.83 -10.56
CA HIS A 127 -33.24 -3.87 -10.80
C HIS A 127 -32.42 -3.69 -9.52
N PRO A 128 -31.08 -3.90 -9.56
CA PRO A 128 -30.25 -3.60 -8.41
C PRO A 128 -30.43 -2.11 -8.07
N ASP A 129 -30.68 -1.83 -6.80
CA ASP A 129 -30.84 -0.47 -6.27
C ASP A 129 -29.73 0.43 -6.86
N PRO A 130 -30.07 1.51 -7.58
CA PRO A 130 -29.10 2.31 -8.36
C PRO A 130 -28.03 2.98 -7.49
N LEU A 131 -28.14 2.89 -6.17
CA LEU A 131 -27.15 3.36 -5.20
C LEU A 131 -26.15 2.26 -4.73
N GLN A 132 -26.34 1.00 -5.10
CA GLN A 132 -25.41 -0.07 -4.72
C GLN A 132 -24.14 -0.05 -5.60
N PRO A 133 -22.94 -0.26 -5.01
CA PRO A 133 -21.72 -0.53 -5.76
C PRO A 133 -21.93 -1.67 -6.77
N TYR A 134 -21.41 -1.52 -7.98
CA TYR A 134 -21.43 -2.59 -8.98
C TYR A 134 -20.08 -2.66 -9.72
N PRO A 135 -19.49 -3.85 -9.93
CA PRO A 135 -18.26 -4.00 -10.70
C PRO A 135 -18.51 -3.79 -12.20
N MET A 136 -17.74 -2.91 -12.83
CA MET A 136 -17.82 -2.60 -14.26
C MET A 136 -16.52 -2.93 -14.98
N VAL A 137 -16.59 -3.40 -16.22
CA VAL A 137 -15.40 -3.58 -17.07
C VAL A 137 -15.01 -2.24 -17.69
N THR A 138 -13.74 -1.86 -17.57
CA THR A 138 -13.19 -0.67 -18.22
C THR A 138 -12.66 -1.01 -19.62
N THR A 139 -12.62 -0.01 -20.50
CA THR A 139 -12.02 -0.11 -21.84
C THR A 139 -10.52 -0.41 -21.83
N TYR A 140 -9.85 -0.33 -20.68
CA TYR A 140 -8.42 -0.58 -20.51
C TYR A 140 -8.09 -2.03 -20.08
N GLY A 141 -9.10 -2.91 -19.98
CA GLY A 141 -8.88 -4.28 -19.54
C GLY A 141 -8.67 -4.39 -18.02
N SER A 142 -9.55 -3.74 -17.26
CA SER A 142 -9.67 -3.90 -15.81
C SER A 142 -11.13 -3.96 -15.38
N VAL A 143 -11.40 -4.49 -14.19
CA VAL A 143 -12.69 -4.39 -13.49
C VAL A 143 -12.58 -3.30 -12.43
N THR A 144 -13.47 -2.32 -12.48
CA THR A 144 -13.54 -1.22 -11.50
C THR A 144 -14.77 -1.36 -10.61
N ILE A 145 -14.67 -1.00 -9.34
CA ILE A 145 -15.81 -0.84 -8.42
C ILE A 145 -15.64 0.43 -7.59
N MET A 146 -16.73 1.19 -7.46
CA MET A 146 -16.80 2.40 -6.61
C MET A 146 -17.51 2.06 -5.31
N LEU A 147 -16.86 2.30 -4.17
CA LEU A 147 -17.37 2.01 -2.84
C LEU A 147 -17.83 3.28 -2.09
N ARG A 148 -18.38 3.11 -0.88
CA ARG A 148 -18.69 4.26 0.00
C ARG A 148 -17.44 5.10 0.24
N HIS A 149 -17.63 6.39 0.49
CA HIS A 149 -16.56 7.39 0.67
C HIS A 149 -15.68 7.62 -0.57
N LEU A 150 -16.22 7.36 -1.77
CA LEU A 150 -15.57 7.65 -3.06
C LEU A 150 -14.20 6.97 -3.19
N VAL A 151 -14.12 5.71 -2.74
CA VAL A 151 -12.94 4.88 -2.93
C VAL A 151 -13.17 3.97 -4.13
N ARG A 152 -12.36 4.16 -5.18
CA ARG A 152 -12.37 3.29 -6.37
C ARG A 152 -11.35 2.17 -6.17
N ILE A 153 -11.71 0.96 -6.59
CA ILE A 153 -10.79 -0.17 -6.67
C ILE A 153 -10.80 -0.65 -8.12
N ASP A 154 -9.62 -0.70 -8.73
CA ASP A 154 -9.41 -1.27 -10.06
C ASP A 154 -8.62 -2.58 -9.91
N LEU A 155 -9.10 -3.64 -10.58
CA LEU A 155 -8.53 -4.98 -10.59
C LEU A 155 -8.19 -5.37 -12.02
N ASN A 156 -6.97 -5.82 -12.31
CA ASN A 156 -6.66 -6.40 -13.62
C ASN A 156 -6.83 -7.93 -13.60
N PRO A 157 -7.03 -8.59 -14.76
CA PRO A 157 -7.16 -10.06 -14.84
C PRO A 157 -5.98 -10.87 -14.32
N GLU A 158 -4.78 -10.28 -14.30
CA GLU A 158 -3.56 -10.90 -13.77
C GLU A 158 -3.46 -10.77 -12.24
N GLY A 159 -4.47 -10.16 -11.59
CA GLY A 159 -4.54 -10.01 -10.15
C GLY A 159 -3.72 -8.85 -9.57
N ALA A 160 -3.36 -7.83 -10.36
CA ALA A 160 -2.92 -6.55 -9.80
C ALA A 160 -4.12 -5.77 -9.24
N VAL A 161 -3.87 -4.94 -8.22
CA VAL A 161 -4.88 -4.14 -7.51
C VAL A 161 -4.40 -2.71 -7.43
N LEU A 162 -5.25 -1.76 -7.82
CA LEU A 162 -5.11 -0.33 -7.56
C LEU A 162 -6.29 0.12 -6.70
N VAL A 163 -6.02 0.90 -5.65
CA VAL A 163 -7.05 1.50 -4.80
C VAL A 163 -6.82 3.00 -4.76
N GLN A 164 -7.82 3.78 -5.19
CA GLN A 164 -7.79 5.23 -5.18
C GLN A 164 -8.80 5.77 -4.16
N ASN A 165 -8.29 6.42 -3.11
CA ASN A 165 -9.06 7.23 -2.18
C ASN A 165 -9.21 8.64 -2.78
N VAL A 166 -10.33 8.93 -3.45
CA VAL A 166 -10.52 10.20 -4.16
C VAL A 166 -10.52 11.40 -3.20
N PRO A 167 -11.27 11.40 -2.07
CA PRO A 167 -11.28 12.55 -1.14
C PRO A 167 -9.95 12.78 -0.43
N GLY A 168 -9.15 11.72 -0.26
CA GLY A 168 -7.82 11.80 0.35
C GLY A 168 -6.67 11.91 -0.63
N GLU A 169 -6.94 12.20 -1.92
CA GLU A 169 -5.96 12.35 -3.00
C GLU A 169 -4.81 11.33 -2.95
N SER A 170 -5.16 10.05 -2.77
CA SER A 170 -4.16 9.00 -2.53
C SER A 170 -4.47 7.70 -3.26
N VAL A 171 -3.40 7.01 -3.65
CA VAL A 171 -3.42 5.79 -4.45
C VAL A 171 -2.46 4.77 -3.85
N ALA A 172 -2.94 3.54 -3.65
CA ALA A 172 -2.10 2.38 -3.35
C ALA A 172 -2.20 1.38 -4.51
N VAL A 173 -1.08 0.75 -4.85
CA VAL A 173 -1.04 -0.29 -5.90
C VAL A 173 -0.21 -1.48 -5.44
N ILE A 174 -0.66 -2.68 -5.76
CA ILE A 174 0.13 -3.92 -5.70
C ILE A 174 0.03 -4.60 -7.06
N SER A 175 1.18 -4.96 -7.64
CA SER A 175 1.27 -5.74 -8.87
C SER A 175 0.73 -7.17 -8.72
N SER A 176 0.46 -7.83 -9.86
CA SER A 176 0.00 -9.22 -9.99
C SER A 176 0.82 -10.25 -9.19
N THR A 177 2.14 -10.02 -9.08
CA THR A 177 3.07 -10.90 -8.37
C THR A 177 3.41 -10.42 -6.96
N GLY A 178 2.95 -9.22 -6.57
CA GLY A 178 3.32 -8.57 -5.31
C GLY A 178 4.79 -8.14 -5.20
N ASN A 179 5.58 -8.29 -6.27
CA ASN A 179 6.99 -7.90 -6.30
C ASN A 179 7.20 -6.41 -6.55
N LYS A 180 6.21 -5.71 -7.10
CA LYS A 180 6.13 -4.24 -7.15
C LYS A 180 4.90 -3.76 -6.41
N SER A 181 5.06 -2.67 -5.68
CA SER A 181 3.97 -2.00 -4.97
C SER A 181 4.31 -0.53 -4.73
N CYS A 182 3.30 0.30 -4.53
CA CYS A 182 3.53 1.71 -4.27
C CYS A 182 2.39 2.38 -3.50
N ILE A 183 2.71 3.51 -2.87
CA ILE A 183 1.73 4.46 -2.33
C ILE A 183 2.08 5.87 -2.82
N ILE A 184 1.08 6.56 -3.35
CA ILE A 184 1.10 8.01 -3.60
C ILE A 184 0.11 8.63 -2.61
N HIS A 185 0.60 9.49 -1.72
CA HIS A 185 -0.21 10.16 -0.71
C HIS A 185 0.35 11.55 -0.43
N LEU A 186 -0.51 12.49 -0.03
CA LEU A 186 -0.14 13.89 0.23
C LEU A 186 1.03 14.03 1.22
N ASN A 187 1.14 13.14 2.21
CA ASN A 187 2.24 13.16 3.18
C ASN A 187 3.52 12.49 2.66
N SER A 188 3.43 11.48 1.80
CA SER A 188 4.58 10.70 1.34
C SER A 188 4.29 9.88 0.09
N ARG A 189 5.34 9.69 -0.72
CA ARG A 189 5.34 8.79 -1.87
C ARG A 189 6.34 7.67 -1.62
N VAL A 190 5.94 6.43 -1.90
CA VAL A 190 6.78 5.23 -1.74
C VAL A 190 6.60 4.35 -2.97
N TYR A 191 7.73 3.88 -3.52
CA TYR A 191 7.78 2.96 -4.64
C TYR A 191 8.69 1.77 -4.28
N GLN A 192 8.21 0.55 -4.48
CA GLN A 192 8.94 -0.68 -4.19
C GLN A 192 9.04 -1.52 -5.47
N ASP A 193 10.26 -1.96 -5.80
CA ASP A 193 10.55 -2.87 -6.91
C ASP A 193 11.52 -3.96 -6.42
N GLY A 194 10.99 -5.17 -6.23
CA GLY A 194 11.70 -6.28 -5.64
C GLY A 194 12.27 -5.93 -4.25
N GLN A 195 13.59 -5.97 -4.14
CA GLN A 195 14.35 -5.75 -2.90
C GLN A 195 14.77 -4.27 -2.70
N ASP A 196 14.40 -3.38 -3.60
CA ASP A 196 14.65 -1.94 -3.48
C ASP A 196 13.34 -1.20 -3.16
N VAL A 197 13.41 -0.27 -2.20
CA VAL A 197 12.28 0.62 -1.84
C VAL A 197 12.77 2.04 -1.84
N HIS A 198 12.13 2.92 -2.60
CA HIS A 198 12.39 4.36 -2.63
C HIS A 198 11.25 5.11 -1.94
N LEU A 199 11.56 6.16 -1.18
CA LEU A 199 10.55 7.04 -0.58
C LEU A 199 10.95 8.51 -0.58
N MET A 200 9.92 9.36 -0.61
CA MET A 200 10.00 10.81 -0.50
C MET A 200 8.86 11.30 0.40
N THR A 201 9.17 12.12 1.40
CA THR A 201 8.18 12.67 2.36
C THR A 201 7.89 14.13 2.07
N PHE A 202 6.75 14.64 2.57
CA PHE A 202 6.30 16.04 2.38
C PHE A 202 7.37 17.09 2.77
N GLN A 203 8.19 16.79 3.79
CA GLN A 203 9.31 17.65 4.21
C GLN A 203 10.57 17.46 3.33
N ASN A 204 10.40 16.98 2.10
CA ASN A 204 11.43 16.61 1.13
C ASN A 204 12.56 15.73 1.69
N ARG A 205 12.28 14.90 2.70
CA ARG A 205 13.23 13.89 3.17
C ARG A 205 13.12 12.67 2.26
N ILE A 206 14.25 12.19 1.77
CA ILE A 206 14.33 11.10 0.80
C ILE A 206 15.12 9.94 1.40
N ALA A 207 14.68 8.72 1.12
CA ALA A 207 15.41 7.52 1.51
C ALA A 207 15.24 6.41 0.47
N LYS A 208 16.17 5.45 0.49
CA LYS A 208 16.01 4.17 -0.17
C LYS A 208 16.51 3.03 0.70
N ILE A 209 15.73 1.95 0.74
CA ILE A 209 16.17 0.62 1.21
C ILE A 209 16.79 -0.07 0.00
N CYS A 210 17.96 -0.66 0.17
CA CYS A 210 18.59 -1.54 -0.81
C CYS A 210 19.33 -2.68 -0.10
N GLN A 211 19.89 -3.62 -0.88
CA GLN A 211 20.65 -4.76 -0.35
C GLN A 211 21.74 -4.35 0.65
N ARG A 212 22.45 -3.23 0.40
CA ARG A 212 23.54 -2.74 1.24
C ARG A 212 23.06 -2.15 2.58
N GLY A 213 21.82 -1.70 2.68
CA GLY A 213 21.28 -1.04 3.87
C GLY A 213 20.29 0.06 3.53
N ILE A 214 20.24 1.11 4.35
CA ILE A 214 19.34 2.24 4.12
C ILE A 214 20.14 3.49 3.81
N VAL A 215 19.89 4.09 2.66
CA VAL A 215 20.44 5.40 2.28
C VAL A 215 19.39 6.48 2.52
N PHE A 216 19.75 7.61 3.10
CA PHE A 216 18.84 8.72 3.35
C PHE A 216 19.52 10.09 3.15
N SER A 217 18.71 11.11 2.84
CA SER A 217 19.12 12.51 2.74
C SER A 217 17.92 13.46 2.94
N SER A 218 18.21 14.75 3.11
CA SER A 218 17.26 15.83 2.84
C SER A 218 17.48 16.34 1.42
N SER A 219 16.42 16.67 0.66
CA SER A 219 16.60 17.27 -0.68
C SER A 219 17.40 18.58 -0.66
N THR A 220 17.37 19.28 0.48
CA THR A 220 18.11 20.52 0.75
C THR A 220 19.57 20.29 1.12
N CYS A 221 20.02 19.03 1.25
CA CYS A 221 21.39 18.67 1.61
C CYS A 221 22.08 17.95 0.46
N SER A 222 23.33 18.32 0.20
CA SER A 222 24.17 17.70 -0.83
C SER A 222 24.76 16.34 -0.42
N LEU A 223 24.71 15.98 0.87
CA LEU A 223 25.32 14.76 1.40
C LEU A 223 24.25 13.72 1.75
N ALA A 224 24.38 12.52 1.18
CA ALA A 224 23.59 11.36 1.56
C ALA A 224 24.35 10.50 2.59
N TYR A 225 23.59 9.74 3.38
CA TYR A 225 24.11 8.90 4.46
C TYR A 225 23.58 7.48 4.30
N LEU A 226 24.44 6.49 4.55
CA LEU A 226 24.13 5.07 4.50
C LEU A 226 24.24 4.50 5.91
N VAL A 227 23.21 3.77 6.34
CA VAL A 227 23.24 2.88 7.50
C VAL A 227 23.32 1.43 7.03
N ASP A 228 24.49 0.84 7.18
CA ASP A 228 24.73 -0.60 7.02
C ASP A 228 25.17 -1.25 8.33
N GLU A 229 25.48 -2.54 8.31
CA GLU A 229 25.82 -3.31 9.52
C GLU A 229 27.07 -2.76 10.25
N ALA A 230 27.96 -2.07 9.52
CA ALA A 230 29.14 -1.41 10.08
C ALA A 230 28.85 -0.02 10.68
N GLY A 231 27.60 0.48 10.57
CA GLY A 231 27.16 1.75 11.14
C GLY A 231 26.80 2.80 10.08
N THR A 232 26.94 4.07 10.45
CA THR A 232 26.51 5.21 9.62
C THR A 232 27.71 5.88 8.95
N LYS A 233 27.64 6.08 7.62
CA LYS A 233 28.69 6.75 6.83
C LYS A 233 28.10 7.60 5.70
N SER A 234 28.84 8.60 5.24
CA SER A 234 28.48 9.39 4.07
C SER A 234 28.59 8.56 2.78
N THR A 235 27.76 8.87 1.78
CA THR A 235 27.73 8.23 0.46
C THR A 235 27.35 9.25 -0.62
N ALA A 236 27.69 8.95 -1.88
CA ALA A 236 27.32 9.72 -3.07
C ALA A 236 26.19 9.02 -3.88
N ASP A 237 25.33 8.29 -3.17
CA ASP A 237 24.21 7.55 -3.76
C ASP A 237 23.17 8.46 -4.42
N ARG A 238 22.57 7.95 -5.50
CA ARG A 238 21.44 8.61 -6.18
C ARG A 238 20.10 8.05 -5.70
N PHE A 239 19.07 8.88 -5.77
CA PHE A 239 17.68 8.55 -5.47
C PHE A 239 16.83 8.60 -6.74
N MET A 240 15.77 7.81 -6.77
CA MET A 240 14.73 7.88 -7.80
C MET A 240 13.88 9.14 -7.60
N ASP A 241 13.46 9.81 -8.69
CA ASP A 241 12.55 10.96 -8.62
C ASP A 241 11.10 10.47 -8.52
N LEU A 242 10.52 10.55 -7.32
CA LEU A 242 9.17 10.06 -7.02
C LEU A 242 8.07 11.13 -7.22
N ARG A 243 8.40 12.29 -7.81
CA ARG A 243 7.41 13.36 -8.07
C ARG A 243 6.40 13.00 -9.16
N ARG A 244 6.76 12.10 -10.06
CA ARG A 244 5.87 11.60 -11.12
C ARG A 244 4.87 10.59 -10.54
N ASP A 245 3.75 10.43 -11.22
CA ASP A 245 2.86 9.30 -10.97
C ASP A 245 3.47 8.04 -11.61
N PHE A 246 3.56 6.97 -10.81
CA PHE A 246 4.07 5.65 -11.17
C PHE A 246 3.05 4.53 -10.86
N SER A 247 1.82 4.89 -10.45
CA SER A 247 0.78 3.94 -10.05
C SER A 247 0.38 3.01 -11.20
N MET A 248 0.20 3.58 -12.39
CA MET A 248 -0.16 2.85 -13.61
C MET A 248 0.97 1.93 -14.10
N ASP A 249 2.24 2.34 -13.91
CA ASP A 249 3.41 1.48 -14.20
C ASP A 249 3.45 0.25 -13.29
N VAL A 250 3.03 0.37 -12.03
CA VAL A 250 2.92 -0.78 -11.11
C VAL A 250 1.71 -1.66 -11.45
N PHE A 251 0.59 -1.06 -11.88
CA PHE A 251 -0.66 -1.77 -12.17
C PHE A 251 -0.64 -2.53 -13.51
N TYR A 252 -0.08 -1.92 -14.57
CA TYR A 252 -0.03 -2.50 -15.92
C TYR A 252 1.36 -3.01 -16.34
N GLY A 253 2.45 -2.66 -15.66
CA GLY A 253 3.84 -2.88 -16.13
C GLY A 253 4.34 -4.33 -16.23
N GLN A 254 3.47 -5.33 -16.11
CA GLN A 254 3.75 -6.74 -16.46
C GLN A 254 2.87 -7.27 -17.61
N GLN A 255 2.00 -6.46 -18.22
CA GLN A 255 1.11 -6.91 -19.28
C GLN A 255 1.83 -7.01 -20.63
N GLY A 256 1.93 -8.23 -21.16
CA GLY A 256 2.47 -8.51 -22.49
C GLY A 256 1.43 -8.63 -23.60
N GLN A 257 0.13 -8.76 -23.27
CA GLN A 257 -0.97 -8.98 -24.24
C GLN A 257 -2.28 -8.39 -23.71
N PHE A 258 -2.78 -7.33 -24.36
CA PHE A 258 -4.03 -6.66 -23.97
C PHE A 258 -5.29 -7.37 -24.50
N ASP A 259 -5.22 -8.05 -25.65
CA ASP A 259 -6.39 -8.54 -26.38
C ASP A 259 -7.20 -9.62 -25.63
N TYR A 260 -6.56 -10.41 -24.76
CA TYR A 260 -7.23 -11.42 -23.92
C TYR A 260 -7.72 -10.87 -22.57
N SER A 261 -7.56 -9.57 -22.30
CA SER A 261 -7.88 -8.96 -21.00
C SER A 261 -9.39 -8.75 -20.81
N LEU A 262 -10.11 -8.31 -21.84
CA LEU A 262 -11.53 -7.93 -21.72
C LEU A 262 -12.46 -9.13 -21.44
N GLU A 263 -12.28 -10.26 -22.13
CA GLU A 263 -13.06 -11.48 -21.89
C GLU A 263 -12.90 -11.96 -20.43
N ARG A 264 -11.66 -11.96 -19.92
CA ARG A 264 -11.37 -12.28 -18.51
C ARG A 264 -12.01 -11.27 -17.55
N CYS A 265 -12.05 -9.98 -17.89
CA CYS A 265 -12.76 -8.98 -17.08
C CYS A 265 -14.26 -9.27 -17.02
N TYR A 266 -14.90 -9.60 -18.14
CA TYR A 266 -16.32 -9.99 -18.15
C TYR A 266 -16.56 -11.27 -17.34
N GLU A 267 -15.68 -12.28 -17.43
CA GLU A 267 -15.75 -13.45 -16.56
C GLU A 267 -15.61 -13.10 -15.08
N MET A 268 -14.70 -12.18 -14.71
CA MET A 268 -14.52 -11.74 -13.33
C MET A 268 -15.78 -11.07 -12.78
N VAL A 269 -16.43 -10.20 -13.57
CA VAL A 269 -17.72 -9.58 -13.21
C VAL A 269 -18.81 -10.65 -13.08
N ALA A 270 -18.97 -11.54 -14.07
CA ALA A 270 -19.99 -12.59 -14.07
C ALA A 270 -19.82 -13.61 -12.93
N LYS A 271 -18.60 -13.78 -12.40
CA LYS A 271 -18.27 -14.65 -11.25
C LYS A 271 -18.19 -13.89 -9.92
N THR A 272 -18.58 -12.61 -9.88
CA THR A 272 -18.53 -11.81 -8.66
C THR A 272 -19.51 -12.33 -7.61
N VAL A 273 -19.06 -12.33 -6.35
CA VAL A 273 -19.94 -12.58 -5.19
C VAL A 273 -19.99 -11.32 -4.33
N HIS A 274 -21.19 -10.80 -4.08
CA HIS A 274 -21.45 -9.74 -3.11
C HIS A 274 -22.14 -10.33 -1.86
N LYS A 275 -21.76 -9.85 -0.67
CA LYS A 275 -22.41 -10.15 0.61
C LYS A 275 -22.45 -8.89 1.47
N SER A 276 -23.64 -8.37 1.71
CA SER A 276 -23.89 -7.36 2.75
C SER A 276 -24.24 -8.06 4.07
N TYR A 277 -23.78 -7.53 5.19
CA TYR A 277 -23.99 -8.09 6.53
C TYR A 277 -24.79 -7.12 7.41
N GLN A 278 -25.57 -7.66 8.34
CA GLN A 278 -26.42 -6.88 9.26
C GLN A 278 -25.67 -5.86 10.13
N ASN A 279 -24.35 -6.00 10.28
CA ASN A 279 -23.50 -5.04 10.99
C ASN A 279 -23.11 -3.80 10.15
N GLY A 280 -23.48 -3.76 8.86
CA GLY A 280 -23.12 -2.72 7.90
C GLY A 280 -21.80 -2.98 7.15
N ASP A 281 -21.19 -4.15 7.31
CA ASP A 281 -20.04 -4.55 6.50
C ASP A 281 -20.51 -5.08 5.13
N ASP A 282 -19.80 -4.72 4.07
CA ASP A 282 -20.02 -5.23 2.71
C ASP A 282 -18.76 -5.95 2.23
N VAL A 283 -18.93 -7.11 1.61
CA VAL A 283 -17.84 -7.95 1.11
C VAL A 283 -18.07 -8.34 -0.33
N TRP A 284 -17.12 -8.00 -1.19
CA TRP A 284 -17.07 -8.38 -2.59
C TRP A 284 -15.94 -9.38 -2.82
N ILE A 285 -16.17 -10.37 -3.67
CA ILE A 285 -15.16 -11.29 -4.16
C ILE A 285 -15.18 -11.22 -5.69
N ILE A 286 -14.13 -10.65 -6.27
CA ILE A 286 -14.01 -10.37 -7.71
C ILE A 286 -12.67 -10.92 -8.19
N GLY A 287 -12.67 -11.89 -9.11
CA GLY A 287 -11.45 -12.48 -9.66
C GLY A 287 -10.47 -13.02 -8.59
N GLY A 288 -10.98 -13.59 -7.50
CA GLY A 288 -10.15 -14.07 -6.37
C GLY A 288 -9.67 -12.98 -5.40
N THR A 289 -9.97 -11.70 -5.68
CA THR A 289 -9.71 -10.58 -4.78
C THR A 289 -10.87 -10.42 -3.81
N GLN A 290 -10.61 -10.45 -2.50
CA GLN A 290 -11.59 -10.13 -1.48
C GLN A 290 -11.48 -8.66 -1.09
N ILE A 291 -12.55 -7.91 -1.30
CA ILE A 291 -12.71 -6.52 -0.88
C ILE A 291 -13.71 -6.53 0.27
N LYS A 292 -13.32 -6.01 1.44
CA LYS A 292 -14.22 -5.73 2.56
C LYS A 292 -14.29 -4.23 2.78
N GLN A 293 -15.49 -3.67 2.88
CA GLN A 293 -15.73 -2.34 3.44
C GLN A 293 -16.51 -2.48 4.74
N ASP A 294 -16.05 -1.83 5.82
CA ASP A 294 -16.80 -1.81 7.08
C ASP A 294 -17.89 -0.73 7.10
N ARG A 295 -18.74 -0.75 8.12
CA ARG A 295 -19.81 0.26 8.33
C ARG A 295 -19.31 1.71 8.48
N TYR A 296 -18.02 1.93 8.71
CA TYR A 296 -17.40 3.26 8.82
C TYR A 296 -16.73 3.70 7.51
N GLY A 297 -16.76 2.85 6.47
CA GLY A 297 -16.15 3.12 5.18
C GLY A 297 -14.71 2.66 5.05
N ASN A 298 -14.10 2.08 6.10
CA ASN A 298 -12.74 1.57 6.03
C ASN A 298 -12.69 0.32 5.15
N ILE A 299 -11.65 0.19 4.33
CA ILE A 299 -11.54 -0.83 3.31
C ILE A 299 -10.31 -1.70 3.54
N GLU A 300 -10.48 -3.01 3.42
CA GLU A 300 -9.41 -3.99 3.27
C GLU A 300 -9.60 -4.71 1.93
N VAL A 301 -8.65 -4.54 1.01
CA VAL A 301 -8.55 -5.33 -0.22
C VAL A 301 -7.45 -6.37 -0.03
N SER A 302 -7.76 -7.64 -0.21
CA SER A 302 -6.81 -8.74 0.04
C SER A 302 -6.83 -9.82 -1.03
N GLN A 303 -5.67 -10.41 -1.26
CA GLN A 303 -5.43 -11.50 -2.21
C GLN A 303 -4.47 -12.53 -1.61
N ASP A 304 -4.35 -13.69 -2.28
CA ASP A 304 -3.40 -14.77 -1.97
C ASP A 304 -3.40 -15.19 -0.49
N TYR A 305 -4.58 -15.46 0.07
CA TYR A 305 -4.74 -15.78 1.49
C TYR A 305 -4.19 -14.67 2.41
N ARG A 306 -4.48 -13.41 2.08
CA ARG A 306 -4.03 -12.20 2.80
C ARG A 306 -2.50 -12.00 2.81
N ARG A 307 -1.78 -12.49 1.79
CA ARG A 307 -0.35 -12.19 1.57
C ARG A 307 -0.12 -10.86 0.86
N ARG A 308 -1.12 -10.38 0.13
CA ARG A 308 -1.18 -9.04 -0.46
C ARG A 308 -2.40 -8.34 0.11
N ILE A 309 -2.22 -7.22 0.80
CA ILE A 309 -3.28 -6.44 1.45
C ILE A 309 -3.07 -4.95 1.14
N ILE A 310 -4.14 -4.27 0.75
CA ILE A 310 -4.24 -2.80 0.76
C ILE A 310 -5.32 -2.44 1.78
N THR A 311 -4.98 -1.54 2.71
CA THR A 311 -5.93 -1.02 3.71
C THR A 311 -6.07 0.48 3.53
N VAL A 312 -7.30 0.99 3.54
CA VAL A 312 -7.60 2.42 3.41
C VAL A 312 -8.60 2.82 4.50
N LEU A 313 -8.30 3.89 5.24
CA LEU A 313 -9.22 4.51 6.19
C LEU A 313 -9.53 5.92 5.67
N PRO A 314 -10.57 6.10 4.82
CA PRO A 314 -10.77 7.33 4.07
C PRO A 314 -10.97 8.55 4.98
N THR A 315 -11.69 8.37 6.09
CA THR A 315 -11.99 9.39 7.09
C THR A 315 -10.78 9.83 7.92
N LEU A 316 -9.75 8.99 8.06
CA LEU A 316 -8.49 9.35 8.74
C LEU A 316 -7.39 9.81 7.76
N GLY A 317 -7.59 9.60 6.45
CA GLY A 317 -6.57 9.83 5.43
C GLY A 317 -5.37 8.90 5.64
N GLU A 318 -5.61 7.64 5.99
CA GLU A 318 -4.58 6.62 6.17
C GLU A 318 -4.65 5.54 5.09
N MET A 319 -3.47 5.04 4.71
CA MET A 319 -3.31 4.06 3.65
C MET A 319 -2.13 3.14 3.96
N ALA A 320 -2.35 1.84 3.87
CA ALA A 320 -1.33 0.83 4.09
C ALA A 320 -1.29 -0.18 2.94
N VAL A 321 -0.10 -0.69 2.66
CA VAL A 321 0.17 -1.76 1.71
C VAL A 321 1.04 -2.79 2.41
N GLN A 322 0.62 -4.05 2.40
CA GLN A 322 1.37 -5.16 2.95
C GLN A 322 1.52 -6.24 1.89
N THR A 323 2.78 -6.62 1.61
CA THR A 323 3.14 -7.78 0.80
C THR A 323 4.03 -8.72 1.63
N ALA A 324 4.44 -9.85 1.06
CA ALA A 324 5.46 -10.71 1.66
C ALA A 324 6.85 -10.04 1.76
N MET A 325 7.09 -8.95 1.01
CA MET A 325 8.38 -8.24 0.96
C MET A 325 8.38 -6.97 1.81
N VAL A 326 7.28 -6.20 1.80
CA VAL A 326 7.24 -4.87 2.39
C VAL A 326 5.95 -4.60 3.17
N SER A 327 6.06 -3.86 4.26
CA SER A 327 4.95 -3.20 4.94
C SER A 327 5.12 -1.69 4.83
N LEU A 328 4.15 -1.04 4.20
CA LEU A 328 4.03 0.40 4.00
C LEU A 328 2.81 0.89 4.76
N ASN A 329 2.94 1.99 5.50
CA ASN A 329 1.81 2.66 6.14
C ASN A 329 2.07 4.17 6.16
N VAL A 330 1.14 4.96 5.62
CA VAL A 330 1.17 6.41 5.60
C VAL A 330 -0.16 6.97 6.10
N GLY A 331 -0.10 8.06 6.87
CA GLY A 331 -1.30 8.71 7.39
C GLY A 331 -1.10 10.21 7.60
N CYS A 332 -2.19 10.96 7.47
CA CYS A 332 -2.22 12.40 7.78
C CYS A 332 -2.44 12.67 9.27
N TYR A 333 -3.43 12.02 9.90
CA TYR A 333 -3.84 12.32 11.27
C TYR A 333 -3.06 11.51 12.33
N SER A 334 -2.79 12.05 13.53
CA SER A 334 -2.71 13.48 13.90
C SER A 334 -1.30 14.06 13.72
N LYS A 335 -0.31 13.25 13.27
CA LYS A 335 1.12 13.62 13.29
C LYS A 335 1.85 13.47 11.95
N ARG A 336 1.13 13.28 10.84
CA ARG A 336 1.67 13.06 9.49
C ARG A 336 2.81 12.03 9.47
N TYR A 337 2.47 10.75 9.48
CA TYR A 337 3.47 9.68 9.62
C TYR A 337 3.65 8.88 8.33
N LEU A 338 4.82 8.25 8.24
CA LEU A 338 5.19 7.22 7.27
C LEU A 338 5.98 6.14 8.02
N THR A 339 5.62 4.88 7.82
CA THR A 339 6.40 3.71 8.21
C THR A 339 6.62 2.82 6.99
N VAL A 340 7.86 2.43 6.76
CA VAL A 340 8.28 1.45 5.75
C VAL A 340 9.09 0.39 6.47
N GLN A 341 8.77 -0.89 6.27
CA GLN A 341 9.55 -2.01 6.79
C GLN A 341 9.74 -3.07 5.71
N MET A 342 10.98 -3.52 5.55
CA MET A 342 11.41 -4.58 4.66
C MET A 342 12.45 -5.42 5.42
N ASP A 343 12.13 -6.67 5.76
CA ASP A 343 12.95 -7.51 6.66
C ASP A 343 13.36 -6.80 7.97
N ASN A 344 14.68 -6.70 8.21
CA ASN A 344 15.33 -6.02 9.33
C ASN A 344 15.58 -4.52 9.10
N LYS A 345 15.11 -3.97 7.98
CA LYS A 345 15.25 -2.56 7.59
C LYS A 345 13.94 -1.84 7.81
N ARG A 346 13.97 -0.76 8.58
CA ARG A 346 12.80 0.07 8.90
C ARG A 346 13.13 1.55 8.68
N ILE A 347 12.19 2.27 8.08
CA ILE A 347 12.21 3.72 7.98
C ILE A 347 10.92 4.25 8.60
N THR A 348 11.05 5.17 9.55
CA THR A 348 9.91 5.93 10.10
C THR A 348 10.15 7.41 9.86
N SER A 349 9.15 8.12 9.36
CA SER A 349 9.20 9.57 9.23
C SER A 349 7.93 10.18 9.78
N GLY A 350 8.06 11.38 10.33
CA GLY A 350 6.94 12.26 10.62
C GLY A 350 7.42 13.68 10.84
N TYR A 351 6.56 14.53 11.42
CA TYR A 351 6.89 15.94 11.65
C TYR A 351 8.28 16.15 12.32
N CYS A 352 8.58 15.39 13.38
CA CYS A 352 9.79 15.56 14.19
C CYS A 352 11.11 15.13 13.52
N GLY A 353 11.08 14.38 12.42
CA GLY A 353 12.28 13.83 11.81
C GLY A 353 12.03 12.60 10.94
N LEU A 354 13.09 12.09 10.32
CA LEU A 354 13.15 10.79 9.66
C LEU A 354 14.15 9.92 10.42
N THR A 355 13.85 8.65 10.62
CA THR A 355 14.68 7.68 11.34
C THR A 355 14.78 6.42 10.50
N VAL A 356 16.00 5.94 10.33
CA VAL A 356 16.31 4.70 9.61
C VAL A 356 16.98 3.72 10.56
N GLN A 357 16.63 2.45 10.43
CA GLN A 357 17.17 1.36 11.24
C GLN A 357 17.48 0.17 10.34
N ASN A 358 18.70 -0.34 10.41
CA ASN A 358 19.14 -1.56 9.73
C ASN A 358 19.71 -2.52 10.77
N GLY A 359 18.91 -3.51 11.18
CA GLY A 359 19.23 -4.35 12.33
C GLY A 359 19.34 -3.54 13.63
N SER A 360 20.52 -3.55 14.25
CA SER A 360 20.83 -2.74 15.45
C SER A 360 21.29 -1.31 15.14
N GLN A 361 21.72 -1.03 13.91
CA GLN A 361 22.28 0.27 13.53
C GLN A 361 21.17 1.26 13.21
N LYS A 362 21.28 2.49 13.72
CA LYS A 362 20.21 3.48 13.65
C LYS A 362 20.75 4.90 13.49
N ALA A 363 20.19 5.64 12.53
CA ALA A 363 20.46 7.06 12.32
C ALA A 363 19.20 7.76 11.78
N GLY A 364 19.30 9.04 11.45
CA GLY A 364 18.19 9.77 10.89
C GLY A 364 18.49 11.24 10.64
N LEU A 365 17.41 11.98 10.39
CA LEU A 365 17.37 13.43 10.26
C LEU A 365 16.46 13.99 11.34
N ASP A 366 16.89 15.04 12.03
CA ASP A 366 16.03 15.82 12.90
C ASP A 366 14.99 16.63 12.11
N ARG A 367 14.14 17.39 12.82
CA ARG A 367 13.14 18.27 12.21
C ARG A 367 13.73 19.28 11.22
N ASN A 368 15.00 19.68 11.41
CA ASN A 368 15.72 20.68 10.65
C ASN A 368 16.54 20.06 9.48
N GLY A 369 16.48 18.74 9.27
CA GLY A 369 17.27 18.04 8.26
C GLY A 369 18.74 17.79 8.65
N LYS A 370 19.12 17.97 9.92
CA LYS A 370 20.47 17.63 10.43
C LYS A 370 20.54 16.16 10.80
N VAL A 371 21.67 15.51 10.55
CA VAL A 371 21.85 14.09 10.89
C VAL A 371 21.91 13.88 12.40
N VAL A 372 21.24 12.82 12.85
CA VAL A 372 21.28 12.30 14.21
C VAL A 372 21.70 10.83 14.15
N ILE A 373 22.62 10.44 15.03
CA ILE A 373 22.99 9.04 15.30
C ILE A 373 22.43 8.70 16.68
N PHE A 374 21.92 7.48 16.85
CA PHE A 374 21.19 7.03 18.06
C PHE A 374 21.99 6.00 18.87
#